data_AF-A0A3L6R886-F1
#
_entry.id   AF-A0A3L6R886-F1
#
_cell.length_a   1.000
_cell.length_b   1.000
_cell.length_c   1.000
_cell.angle_alpha   90.00
_cell.angle_beta   90.00
_cell.angle_gamma   90.00
#
_symmetry.space_group_name_H-M   'P 1'
#
loop_
_entity.id
_entity.type
_entity.pdbx_description
1 polymer ?
#
loop_
_entity_poly.entity_id
_entity_poly.type
_entity_poly.pdbx_seq_one_letter_code
_entity_poly.pdbx_strand_id
1 'polypeptide(L)'
;MDTVINRDDSDFHGGALPYGDAMNTGGSNVEILTRVELDLAFASEKLLNLEMLVMEIARRATDFEPATFEDESVSSETAENAFELDILYGILDAEVKELTNLISSLQADIKIIEHRVFEEESGGKVKAKLDAATVTLKQMQELIADIRNESAKFEKAIQFFHETEGVEGVGCENGHMSYQTGMQTEDQHRNVLHMLEQSIESELDLEKKLSDSKTVIEDLKLKLHHQEKEIYFLEESAETVSGRMFEAENASELLFGTSKELANRLNTMEFHLSAQKFREDDLKSKLEQSLTKLSVLENSPDKMEQESNKVGSDSISLQDRIQELEKQLSESNSQLQSAMESAETSQEEQNALHSELSTLENTIKNLKDDVSRAECRAQNAEIRCMQLTQANIELNGELSALKSEKSDKVYLLEKRLKESNTQLEHAKAAVDAIVEQQGMLKSTMSDMEHMIEDLKGKVSKAETRAGSAESKCTLLTDTNLELSEELAFLRGRVESLENLLREANRAKVSTAKDIGIRTKIITDLVRKLALERERLHLQIATLTKKNKILAQKYKEHVNVSAQAEKPADLHYKDEVKAHTPAEDVSTSEDDSPLDDTHETVRTIEPSLLNWKYIFVSFLVLLAAAVVFMLHEDGSPA
;
A
#
# COMPACT_ATOMS: atom_id res chain seq x y z
N MET A 1 46.87 -41.84 24.92
CA MET A 1 47.43 -41.46 23.61
C MET A 1 46.42 -40.52 22.98
N ASP A 2 46.39 -39.24 23.28
CA ASP A 2 47.49 -38.26 23.51
C ASP A 2 48.19 -37.82 22.21
N THR A 3 47.55 -36.88 21.52
CA THR A 3 48.26 -35.70 21.00
C THR A 3 47.38 -34.48 21.28
N VAL A 4 48.00 -33.45 21.86
CA VAL A 4 47.40 -32.17 22.28
C VAL A 4 48.20 -31.05 21.59
N ILE A 5 47.86 -29.77 21.81
CA ILE A 5 48.64 -28.56 21.44
C ILE A 5 48.40 -28.16 19.95
N ASN A 6 47.91 -26.95 19.60
CA ASN A 6 47.58 -25.75 20.41
C ASN A 6 46.49 -24.86 19.73
N ARG A 7 45.94 -23.93 20.53
CA ARG A 7 45.66 -22.48 20.30
C ARG A 7 45.73 -21.87 18.88
N ASP A 8 45.00 -20.79 18.55
CA ASP A 8 44.67 -19.60 19.37
C ASP A 8 43.21 -19.08 19.24
N ASP A 9 42.83 -18.15 20.13
CA ASP A 9 41.59 -17.37 20.11
C ASP A 9 41.76 -16.02 19.37
N SER A 10 40.87 -15.69 18.43
CA SER A 10 40.67 -14.29 17.96
C SER A 10 39.34 -14.08 17.23
N ASP A 11 38.58 -13.08 17.70
CA ASP A 11 37.60 -12.25 17.00
C ASP A 11 36.41 -12.88 16.25
N PHE A 12 35.24 -12.75 16.86
CA PHE A 12 33.94 -12.77 16.16
C PHE A 12 33.84 -11.56 15.22
N HIS A 13 33.48 -11.80 13.95
CA HIS A 13 32.98 -10.78 13.04
C HIS A 13 31.78 -11.27 12.24
N GLY A 14 30.97 -10.32 11.76
CA GLY A 14 29.60 -10.57 11.27
C GLY A 14 29.51 -11.62 10.17
N GLY A 15 28.49 -12.48 10.27
CA GLY A 15 28.26 -13.57 9.32
C GLY A 15 27.87 -13.07 7.93
N ALA A 16 28.83 -13.07 7.00
CA ALA A 16 28.52 -13.03 5.58
C ALA A 16 27.81 -14.33 5.18
N LEU A 17 26.63 -14.22 4.54
CA LEU A 17 25.90 -15.38 4.01
C LEU A 17 26.73 -16.07 2.91
N PRO A 18 26.77 -17.41 2.86
CA PRO A 18 27.59 -18.13 1.91
C PRO A 18 27.04 -18.00 0.48
N TYR A 19 27.86 -17.48 -0.44
CA TYR A 19 27.51 -17.34 -1.85
C TYR A 19 27.42 -18.73 -2.52
N GLY A 20 26.18 -19.23 -2.66
CA GLY A 20 25.89 -20.57 -3.16
C GLY A 20 25.65 -20.64 -4.67
N ASP A 21 26.36 -21.58 -5.29
CA ASP A 21 26.19 -22.12 -6.65
C ASP A 21 26.52 -21.20 -7.85
N ALA A 22 27.41 -21.70 -8.71
CA ALA A 22 27.92 -21.01 -9.90
C ALA A 22 27.15 -21.46 -11.16
N MET A 23 25.84 -21.22 -11.17
CA MET A 23 24.94 -21.64 -12.27
C MET A 23 24.85 -20.60 -13.40
N ASN A 24 25.83 -20.65 -14.30
CA ASN A 24 25.66 -20.43 -15.75
C ASN A 24 24.99 -19.10 -16.20
N THR A 25 25.58 -17.94 -15.91
CA THR A 25 25.25 -16.66 -16.57
C THR A 25 25.79 -16.58 -18.01
N GLY A 26 25.25 -17.45 -18.86
CA GLY A 26 25.41 -17.48 -20.32
C GLY A 26 24.53 -16.46 -21.07
N GLY A 27 24.09 -15.38 -20.40
CA GLY A 27 23.35 -14.30 -21.03
C GLY A 27 24.20 -13.55 -22.07
N SER A 28 23.55 -13.09 -23.13
CA SER A 28 24.17 -12.31 -24.20
C SER A 28 24.72 -10.99 -23.65
N ASN A 29 25.85 -10.52 -24.20
CA ASN A 29 26.38 -9.19 -23.88
C ASN A 29 25.34 -8.07 -24.11
N VAL A 30 24.36 -8.29 -25.00
CA VAL A 30 23.24 -7.38 -25.25
C VAL A 30 22.22 -7.41 -24.10
N GLU A 31 21.93 -8.57 -23.53
CA GLU A 31 20.93 -8.73 -22.45
C GLU A 31 21.42 -8.10 -21.14
N ILE A 32 22.68 -8.38 -20.76
CA ILE A 32 23.32 -7.78 -19.60
C ILE A 32 23.39 -6.25 -19.77
N LEU A 33 23.70 -5.77 -20.98
CA LEU A 33 23.71 -4.34 -21.28
C LEU A 33 22.31 -3.72 -21.20
N THR A 34 21.25 -4.37 -21.70
CA THR A 34 19.88 -3.85 -21.55
C THR A 34 19.41 -3.83 -20.10
N ARG A 35 19.87 -4.78 -19.27
CA ARG A 35 19.63 -4.72 -17.82
C ARG A 35 20.35 -3.53 -17.20
N VAL A 36 21.64 -3.34 -17.50
CA VAL A 36 22.41 -2.18 -17.02
C VAL A 36 21.74 -0.87 -17.44
N GLU A 37 21.22 -0.75 -18.66
CA GLU A 37 20.50 0.44 -19.13
C GLU A 37 19.19 0.70 -18.37
N LEU A 38 18.47 -0.34 -17.95
CA LEU A 38 17.25 -0.22 -17.13
C LEU A 38 17.55 0.11 -15.67
N ASP A 39 18.46 -0.65 -15.05
CA ASP A 39 18.87 -0.47 -13.65
C ASP A 39 19.51 0.93 -13.44
N LEU A 40 20.23 1.46 -14.44
CA LEU A 40 20.79 2.81 -14.45
C LEU A 40 19.72 3.91 -14.60
N ALA A 41 18.65 3.66 -15.36
CA ALA A 41 17.51 4.58 -15.46
C ALA A 41 16.72 4.65 -14.15
N PHE A 42 16.41 3.50 -13.54
CA PHE A 42 15.82 3.42 -12.20
C PHE A 42 16.68 4.13 -11.15
N ALA A 43 17.99 3.87 -11.14
CA ALA A 43 18.92 4.52 -10.24
C ALA A 43 19.00 6.04 -10.47
N SER A 44 18.76 6.54 -11.69
CA SER A 44 18.70 7.98 -12.00
C SER A 44 17.42 8.65 -11.47
N GLU A 45 16.28 7.96 -11.56
CA GLU A 45 15.02 8.43 -10.96
C GLU A 45 15.11 8.44 -9.42
N LYS A 46 15.67 7.37 -8.83
CA LYS A 46 15.94 7.29 -7.40
C LYS A 46 16.88 8.39 -6.92
N LEU A 47 17.92 8.71 -7.70
CA LEU A 47 18.86 9.80 -7.40
C LEU A 47 18.18 11.18 -7.38
N LEU A 48 17.31 11.47 -8.35
CA LEU A 48 16.54 12.73 -8.41
C LEU A 48 15.59 12.87 -7.21
N ASN A 49 14.97 11.77 -6.77
CA ASN A 49 14.12 11.76 -5.59
C ASN A 49 14.93 12.01 -4.30
N LEU A 50 16.18 11.53 -4.23
CA LEU A 50 17.08 11.83 -3.10
C LEU A 50 17.61 13.27 -3.12
N GLU A 51 17.88 13.85 -4.29
CA GLU A 51 18.19 15.29 -4.41
C GLU A 51 17.02 16.15 -3.89
N MET A 52 15.78 15.75 -4.19
CA MET A 52 14.57 16.40 -3.66
C MET A 52 14.44 16.27 -2.14
N LEU A 53 14.75 15.08 -1.59
CA LEU A 53 14.77 14.84 -0.14
C LEU A 53 15.85 15.68 0.56
N VAL A 54 17.06 15.79 -0.02
CA VAL A 54 18.13 16.67 0.48
C VAL A 54 17.67 18.13 0.53
N MET A 55 16.96 18.62 -0.49
CA MET A 55 16.43 20.00 -0.49
C MET A 55 15.37 20.23 0.59
N GLU A 56 14.48 19.28 0.85
CA GLU A 56 13.47 19.39 1.92
C GLU A 56 14.09 19.28 3.32
N ILE A 57 15.07 18.39 3.53
CA ILE A 57 15.85 18.32 4.76
C ILE A 57 16.64 19.62 4.97
N ALA A 58 17.27 20.17 3.93
CA ALA A 58 17.98 21.45 3.99
C ALA A 58 17.05 22.59 4.41
N ARG A 59 15.86 22.67 3.79
CA ARG A 59 14.84 23.68 4.13
C ARG A 59 14.42 23.57 5.60
N ARG A 60 14.04 22.37 6.06
CA ARG A 60 13.66 22.12 7.45
C ARG A 60 14.81 22.44 8.43
N ALA A 61 16.04 22.08 8.09
CA ALA A 61 17.22 22.39 8.90
C ALA A 61 17.57 23.90 8.92
N THR A 62 17.15 24.70 7.93
CA THR A 62 17.25 26.16 7.98
C THR A 62 16.09 26.85 8.69
N ASP A 63 14.92 26.21 8.75
CA ASP A 63 13.75 26.69 9.50
C ASP A 63 13.81 26.30 10.99
N PHE A 64 14.70 25.37 11.38
CA PHE A 64 14.89 24.88 12.74
C PHE A 64 15.88 25.75 13.55
N GLU A 65 15.36 26.57 14.46
CA GLU A 65 16.19 27.33 15.42
C GLU A 65 16.48 26.46 16.67
N PRO A 66 17.74 26.07 16.95
CA PRO A 66 18.05 25.17 18.05
C PRO A 66 17.90 25.87 19.41
N ALA A 67 17.24 25.20 20.35
CA ALA A 67 16.99 25.73 21.69
C ALA A 67 18.31 26.02 22.44
N THR A 68 18.59 27.28 22.73
CA THR A 68 19.72 27.67 23.57
C THR A 68 19.42 27.33 25.04
N PHE A 69 20.26 26.49 25.65
CA PHE A 69 20.13 25.92 27.00
C PHE A 69 20.15 26.92 28.20
N GLU A 70 19.81 28.19 28.02
CA GLU A 70 19.87 29.20 29.11
C GLU A 70 18.54 29.42 29.87
N ASP A 71 17.37 28.96 29.39
CA ASP A 71 16.15 28.99 30.21
C ASP A 71 15.06 27.95 29.83
N GLU A 72 14.05 27.85 30.70
CA GLU A 72 12.90 26.91 30.78
C GLU A 72 12.50 26.04 29.56
N SER A 73 12.60 24.71 29.74
CA SER A 73 11.84 23.62 29.06
C SER A 73 11.64 23.69 27.53
N VAL A 74 12.35 22.81 26.81
CA VAL A 74 12.15 22.55 25.38
C VAL A 74 10.67 22.25 25.06
N SER A 75 10.09 22.97 24.11
CA SER A 75 8.71 22.76 23.65
C SER A 75 8.55 21.39 22.98
N SER A 76 7.38 20.76 23.17
CA SER A 76 7.03 19.49 22.50
C SER A 76 7.18 19.62 20.98
N GLU A 77 6.73 20.74 20.41
CA GLU A 77 6.85 21.07 18.98
C GLU A 77 8.32 21.14 18.51
N THR A 78 9.24 21.62 19.35
CA THR A 78 10.68 21.64 19.00
C THR A 78 11.28 20.24 19.04
N ALA A 79 10.87 19.39 19.98
CA ALA A 79 11.30 18.00 20.05
C ALA A 79 10.73 17.15 18.90
N GLU A 80 9.44 17.31 18.57
CA GLU A 80 8.76 16.65 17.47
C GLU A 80 9.41 16.99 16.11
N ASN A 81 9.70 18.28 15.86
CA ASN A 81 10.43 18.71 14.66
C ASN A 81 11.87 18.15 14.60
N ALA A 82 12.55 17.99 15.74
CA ALA A 82 13.88 17.36 15.78
C ALA A 82 13.83 15.87 15.43
N PHE A 83 12.86 15.12 15.95
CA PHE A 83 12.65 13.72 15.60
C PHE A 83 12.23 13.53 14.13
N GLU A 84 11.39 14.40 13.56
CA GLU A 84 11.09 14.36 12.12
C GLU A 84 12.37 14.57 11.27
N LEU A 85 13.25 15.50 11.65
CA LEU A 85 14.49 15.76 10.93
C LEU A 85 15.47 14.59 11.00
N ASP A 86 15.60 13.95 12.16
CA ASP A 86 16.43 12.76 12.36
C ASP A 86 15.92 11.55 11.57
N ILE A 87 14.60 11.29 11.56
CA ILE A 87 13.98 10.24 10.74
C ILE A 87 14.23 10.47 9.25
N LEU A 88 14.05 11.70 8.76
CA LEU A 88 14.32 12.05 7.37
C LEU A 88 15.81 11.89 7.01
N TYR A 89 16.71 12.21 7.94
CA TYR A 89 18.16 12.00 7.77
C TYR A 89 18.53 10.50 7.73
N GLY A 90 17.95 9.69 8.61
CA GLY A 90 18.16 8.23 8.64
C GLY A 90 17.65 7.54 7.36
N ILE A 91 16.52 8.00 6.81
CA ILE A 91 16.03 7.57 5.49
C ILE A 91 17.03 7.96 4.40
N LEU A 92 17.52 9.20 4.40
CA LEU A 92 18.49 9.68 3.40
C LEU A 92 19.77 8.84 3.39
N ASP A 93 20.42 8.57 4.53
CA ASP A 93 21.64 7.72 4.54
C ASP A 93 21.35 6.30 4.07
N ALA A 94 20.27 5.66 4.54
CA ALA A 94 19.92 4.30 4.17
C ALA A 94 19.71 4.16 2.65
N GLU A 95 18.99 5.09 2.03
CA GLU A 95 18.71 5.12 0.60
C GLU A 95 19.96 5.45 -0.24
N VAL A 96 20.79 6.40 0.20
CA VAL A 96 22.08 6.74 -0.42
C VAL A 96 23.06 5.57 -0.36
N LYS A 97 23.03 4.79 0.72
CA LYS A 97 23.83 3.58 0.94
C LYS A 97 23.37 2.44 0.07
N GLU A 98 22.06 2.22 -0.09
CA GLU A 98 21.55 1.23 -1.06
C GLU A 98 21.91 1.62 -2.50
N LEU A 99 21.75 2.90 -2.87
CA LEU A 99 22.10 3.38 -4.21
C LEU A 99 23.61 3.25 -4.50
N THR A 100 24.46 3.45 -3.48
CA THR A 100 25.91 3.19 -3.55
C THR A 100 26.20 1.70 -3.83
N ASN A 101 25.44 0.78 -3.23
CA ASN A 101 25.58 -0.66 -3.45
C ASN A 101 25.10 -1.06 -4.86
N LEU A 102 23.97 -0.54 -5.33
CA LEU A 102 23.43 -0.78 -6.67
C LEU A 102 24.43 -0.34 -7.75
N ILE A 103 24.97 0.87 -7.64
CA ILE A 103 26.00 1.37 -8.56
C ILE A 103 27.29 0.53 -8.50
N SER A 104 27.65 0.01 -7.33
CA SER A 104 28.80 -0.90 -7.21
C SER A 104 28.58 -2.23 -7.95
N SER A 105 27.34 -2.75 -7.96
CA SER A 105 26.96 -3.92 -8.78
C SER A 105 26.99 -3.58 -10.28
N LEU A 106 26.38 -2.47 -10.70
CA LEU A 106 26.37 -2.05 -12.10
C LEU A 106 27.79 -1.79 -12.63
N GLN A 107 28.69 -1.28 -11.79
CA GLN A 107 30.10 -1.11 -12.16
C GLN A 107 30.86 -2.45 -12.25
N ALA A 108 30.37 -3.54 -11.64
CA ALA A 108 30.88 -4.90 -11.86
C ALA A 108 30.34 -5.50 -13.17
N ASP A 109 29.03 -5.37 -13.43
CA ASP A 109 28.40 -5.86 -14.65
C ASP A 109 28.96 -5.17 -15.92
N ILE A 110 29.17 -3.85 -15.86
CA ILE A 110 29.86 -3.09 -16.92
C ILE A 110 31.26 -3.67 -17.18
N LYS A 111 32.06 -3.95 -16.15
CA LYS A 111 33.42 -4.54 -16.32
C LYS A 111 33.37 -5.95 -16.92
N ILE A 112 32.35 -6.74 -16.61
CA ILE A 112 32.13 -8.07 -17.21
C ILE A 112 31.83 -7.93 -18.72
N ILE A 113 30.99 -6.96 -19.11
CA ILE A 113 30.71 -6.66 -20.52
C ILE A 113 31.96 -6.11 -21.20
N GLU A 114 32.68 -5.15 -20.60
CA GLU A 114 33.93 -4.58 -21.14
C GLU A 114 34.93 -5.69 -21.48
N HIS A 115 35.19 -6.62 -20.55
CA HIS A 115 36.11 -7.74 -20.76
C HIS A 115 35.68 -8.66 -21.91
N ARG A 116 34.37 -8.89 -22.11
CA ARG A 116 33.85 -9.73 -23.20
C ARG A 116 33.84 -9.00 -24.56
N VAL A 117 33.62 -7.69 -24.58
CA VAL A 117 33.52 -6.88 -25.81
C VAL A 117 34.89 -6.66 -26.48
N PHE A 118 36.01 -6.84 -25.77
CA PHE A 118 37.35 -6.76 -26.38
C PHE A 118 37.72 -7.96 -27.29
N GLU A 119 36.95 -9.05 -27.31
CA GLU A 119 37.20 -10.21 -28.19
C GLU A 119 36.42 -10.18 -29.52
N GLU A 120 35.42 -9.30 -29.67
CA GLU A 120 34.45 -9.38 -30.78
C GLU A 120 34.53 -8.19 -31.76
N GLU A 121 35.10 -8.44 -32.95
CA GLU A 121 35.45 -7.42 -33.96
C GLU A 121 34.24 -6.66 -34.58
N SER A 122 33.02 -7.01 -34.21
CA SER A 122 31.76 -6.39 -34.65
C SER A 122 31.15 -5.40 -33.64
N GLY A 123 31.68 -5.32 -32.41
CA GLY A 123 31.01 -4.77 -31.22
C GLY A 123 30.70 -3.27 -31.18
N GLY A 124 30.86 -2.50 -32.27
CA GLY A 124 30.82 -1.03 -32.26
C GLY A 124 29.56 -0.38 -31.65
N LYS A 125 28.37 -0.95 -31.87
CA LYS A 125 27.12 -0.44 -31.28
C LYS A 125 26.97 -0.78 -29.80
N VAL A 126 27.43 -1.97 -29.39
CA VAL A 126 27.43 -2.43 -27.99
C VAL A 126 28.41 -1.58 -27.19
N LYS A 127 29.62 -1.37 -27.73
CA LYS A 127 30.64 -0.51 -27.14
C LYS A 127 30.17 0.93 -26.96
N ALA A 128 29.57 1.56 -27.97
CA ALA A 128 29.09 2.94 -27.85
C ALA A 128 28.00 3.13 -26.77
N LYS A 129 27.14 2.11 -26.55
CA LYS A 129 26.17 2.08 -25.44
C LYS A 129 26.87 1.87 -24.09
N LEU A 130 27.83 0.95 -24.03
CA LEU A 130 28.62 0.67 -22.82
C LEU A 130 29.45 1.88 -22.38
N ASP A 131 30.14 2.55 -23.32
CA ASP A 131 30.88 3.79 -23.08
C ASP A 131 29.94 4.88 -22.50
N ALA A 132 28.70 4.99 -23.02
CA ALA A 132 27.69 5.93 -22.50
C ALA A 132 27.20 5.57 -21.09
N ALA A 133 26.88 4.29 -20.83
CA ALA A 133 26.50 3.81 -19.50
C ALA A 133 27.64 4.05 -18.47
N THR A 134 28.89 3.82 -18.85
CA THR A 134 30.08 4.10 -18.03
C THR A 134 30.28 5.60 -17.75
N VAL A 135 29.83 6.51 -18.64
CA VAL A 135 29.82 7.96 -18.38
C VAL A 135 28.71 8.33 -17.40
N THR A 136 27.47 7.88 -17.64
CA THR A 136 26.32 8.20 -16.77
C THR A 136 26.50 7.62 -15.36
N LEU A 137 27.01 6.40 -15.22
CA LEU A 137 27.30 5.81 -13.91
C LEU A 137 28.34 6.63 -13.12
N LYS A 138 29.32 7.26 -13.79
CA LYS A 138 30.29 8.16 -13.13
C LYS A 138 29.63 9.48 -12.69
N GLN A 139 28.76 10.06 -13.50
CA GLN A 139 28.00 11.26 -13.14
C GLN A 139 27.13 11.00 -11.90
N MET A 140 26.55 9.80 -11.78
CA MET A 140 25.78 9.40 -10.60
C MET A 140 26.66 9.14 -9.37
N GLN A 141 27.88 8.61 -9.54
CA GLN A 141 28.87 8.51 -8.46
C GLN A 141 29.30 9.88 -7.92
N GLU A 142 29.41 10.88 -8.79
CA GLU A 142 29.72 12.29 -8.44
C GLU A 142 28.55 12.91 -7.65
N LEU A 143 27.32 12.84 -8.18
CA LEU A 143 26.11 13.36 -7.52
C LEU A 143 25.82 12.68 -6.16
N ILE A 144 26.15 11.40 -5.98
CA ILE A 144 26.03 10.71 -4.68
C ILE A 144 27.09 11.17 -3.69
N ALA A 145 28.29 11.54 -4.15
CA ALA A 145 29.30 12.16 -3.31
C ALA A 145 28.87 13.57 -2.88
N ASP A 146 28.24 14.35 -3.78
CA ASP A 146 27.67 15.66 -3.47
C ASP A 146 26.53 15.54 -2.44
N ILE A 147 25.55 14.64 -2.66
CA ILE A 147 24.46 14.36 -1.70
C ILE A 147 25.01 13.99 -0.32
N ARG A 148 26.04 13.13 -0.24
CA ARG A 148 26.69 12.76 1.03
C ARG A 148 27.46 13.93 1.67
N ASN A 149 28.02 14.83 0.87
CA ASN A 149 28.72 16.02 1.35
C ASN A 149 27.76 17.12 1.83
N GLU A 150 26.55 17.20 1.27
CA GLU A 150 25.45 18.00 1.82
C GLU A 150 24.87 17.35 3.09
N SER A 151 24.66 16.03 3.11
CA SER A 151 24.09 15.34 4.28
C SER A 151 24.97 15.49 5.53
N ALA A 152 26.29 15.39 5.38
CA ALA A 152 27.26 15.62 6.46
C ALA A 152 27.25 17.05 7.07
N LYS A 153 26.47 17.98 6.51
CA LYS A 153 26.21 19.29 7.13
C LYS A 153 25.07 19.22 8.15
N PHE A 154 24.05 18.39 7.90
CA PHE A 154 22.90 18.20 8.80
C PHE A 154 23.27 17.36 10.02
N GLU A 155 24.17 16.38 9.86
CA GLU A 155 24.72 15.57 10.96
C GLU A 155 25.21 16.45 12.13
N LYS A 156 25.92 17.54 11.82
CA LYS A 156 26.43 18.52 12.81
C LYS A 156 25.36 19.41 13.44
N ALA A 157 24.19 19.55 12.82
CA ALA A 157 23.06 20.27 13.40
C ALA A 157 22.27 19.39 14.37
N ILE A 158 22.13 18.10 14.05
CA ILE A 158 21.39 17.11 14.85
C ILE A 158 22.20 16.65 16.08
N GLN A 159 23.54 16.60 15.97
CA GLN A 159 24.45 16.10 17.02
C GLN A 159 24.37 16.85 18.37
N PHE A 160 23.75 18.03 18.42
CA PHE A 160 23.54 18.83 19.64
C PHE A 160 22.73 18.12 20.74
N PHE A 161 21.96 17.09 20.38
CA PHE A 161 21.18 16.27 21.33
C PHE A 161 21.97 15.10 21.95
N HIS A 162 23.17 14.77 21.45
CA HIS A 162 23.86 13.53 21.84
C HIS A 162 25.01 13.74 22.86
N GLU A 163 25.43 14.98 23.14
CA GLU A 163 26.44 15.30 24.16
C GLU A 163 25.83 15.38 25.58
N THR A 164 25.27 14.28 26.09
CA THR A 164 24.76 14.22 27.48
C THR A 164 25.22 12.99 28.29
N GLU A 165 26.17 12.21 27.80
CA GLU A 165 26.83 11.15 28.58
C GLU A 165 28.27 11.52 28.98
N GLY A 166 28.39 12.14 30.16
CA GLY A 166 29.62 12.10 30.97
C GLY A 166 30.32 13.43 31.23
N VAL A 167 30.14 13.95 32.46
CA VAL A 167 31.27 14.41 33.30
C VAL A 167 30.91 14.26 34.79
N GLU A 168 31.95 14.08 35.59
CA GLU A 168 31.98 13.63 36.99
C GLU A 168 31.11 14.42 37.98
N GLY A 169 30.58 13.71 38.99
CA GLY A 169 29.72 14.29 40.02
C GLY A 169 30.46 14.92 41.20
N VAL A 170 30.09 16.17 41.52
CA VAL A 170 30.33 16.89 42.80
C VAL A 170 29.06 17.72 43.05
N GLY A 171 28.46 17.83 44.24
CA GLY A 171 28.69 17.21 45.55
C GLY A 171 27.65 17.82 46.50
N CYS A 172 27.05 17.04 47.40
CA CYS A 172 25.85 17.49 48.13
C CYS A 172 26.12 18.58 49.18
N GLU A 173 25.23 19.57 49.30
CA GLU A 173 25.01 20.28 50.57
C GLU A 173 23.52 20.66 50.77
N ASN A 174 23.12 20.92 52.02
CA ASN A 174 21.73 20.74 52.48
C ASN A 174 20.79 21.95 52.27
N GLY A 175 19.53 21.66 51.95
CA GLY A 175 18.39 22.57 52.09
C GLY A 175 17.11 21.84 52.52
N HIS A 176 16.78 21.85 53.81
CA HIS A 176 15.55 21.25 54.35
C HIS A 176 14.28 21.96 53.85
N MET A 177 13.33 21.26 53.21
CA MET A 177 11.90 21.58 53.30
C MET A 177 10.98 20.33 53.18
N SER A 178 10.06 20.22 54.14
CA SER A 178 8.74 19.53 54.11
C SER A 178 8.58 18.17 53.39
N TYR A 179 8.65 17.08 54.15
CA TYR A 179 8.15 15.75 53.71
C TYR A 179 6.61 15.67 53.77
N GLN A 180 5.89 15.89 52.66
CA GLN A 180 4.49 15.40 52.57
C GLN A 180 3.91 15.09 51.17
N THR A 181 4.68 15.16 50.08
CA THR A 181 4.15 14.93 48.70
C THR A 181 4.75 13.73 47.97
N GLY A 182 5.83 13.11 48.48
CA GLY A 182 6.66 12.17 47.69
C GLY A 182 6.00 10.83 47.28
N MET A 183 5.05 10.30 48.06
CA MET A 183 4.43 9.00 47.73
C MET A 183 3.65 9.04 46.41
N GLN A 184 2.98 10.16 46.11
CA GLN A 184 2.14 10.26 44.93
C GLN A 184 2.97 10.33 43.63
N THR A 185 4.16 10.93 43.69
CA THR A 185 5.11 10.99 42.58
C THR A 185 5.86 9.66 42.39
N GLU A 186 6.23 8.96 43.46
CA GLU A 186 6.83 7.61 43.34
C GLU A 186 5.85 6.59 42.75
N ASP A 187 4.58 6.59 43.18
CA ASP A 187 3.56 5.71 42.61
C ASP A 187 3.25 6.06 41.14
N GLN A 188 3.27 7.35 40.77
CA GLN A 188 3.18 7.77 39.37
C GLN A 188 4.38 7.28 38.53
N HIS A 189 5.62 7.42 39.04
CA HIS A 189 6.81 6.92 38.33
C HIS A 189 6.81 5.39 38.22
N ARG A 190 6.36 4.66 39.24
CA ARG A 190 6.16 3.20 39.18
C ARG A 190 5.14 2.80 38.12
N ASN A 191 4.02 3.52 38.01
CA ASN A 191 3.02 3.27 36.98
C ASN A 191 3.55 3.58 35.57
N VAL A 192 4.32 4.65 35.38
CA VAL A 192 4.97 4.95 34.09
C VAL A 192 5.99 3.86 33.72
N LEU A 193 6.84 3.43 34.66
CA LEU A 193 7.80 2.34 34.44
C LEU A 193 7.10 1.02 34.09
N HIS A 194 6.01 0.66 34.78
CA HIS A 194 5.22 -0.53 34.45
C HIS A 194 4.55 -0.41 33.06
N MET A 195 4.08 0.77 32.66
CA MET A 195 3.52 0.97 31.31
C MET A 195 4.60 0.86 30.23
N LEU A 196 5.82 1.34 30.49
CA LEU A 196 6.97 1.18 29.59
C LEU A 196 7.43 -0.28 29.51
N GLU A 197 7.53 -0.99 30.63
CA GLU A 197 7.85 -2.42 30.70
C GLU A 197 6.82 -3.26 29.92
N GLN A 198 5.53 -2.98 30.12
CA GLN A 198 4.45 -3.62 29.36
C GLN A 198 4.45 -3.24 27.86
N SER A 199 4.87 -2.01 27.51
CA SER A 199 5.04 -1.59 26.12
C SER A 199 6.17 -2.39 25.45
N ILE A 200 7.32 -2.52 26.11
CA ILE A 200 8.48 -3.29 25.63
C ILE A 200 8.13 -4.78 25.49
N GLU A 201 7.39 -5.38 26.44
CA GLU A 201 6.88 -6.76 26.29
C GLU A 201 5.99 -6.91 25.04
N SER A 202 5.13 -5.93 24.77
CA SER A 202 4.26 -5.95 23.59
C SER A 202 5.00 -5.72 22.27
N GLU A 203 6.06 -4.90 22.29
CA GLU A 203 6.93 -4.62 21.16
C GLU A 203 7.76 -5.84 20.78
N LEU A 204 8.33 -6.55 21.76
CA LEU A 204 9.07 -7.80 21.55
C LEU A 204 8.17 -8.94 21.02
N ASP A 205 6.91 -9.04 21.47
CA ASP A 205 5.95 -9.99 20.90
C ASP A 205 5.53 -9.61 19.47
N LEU A 206 5.46 -8.32 19.13
CA LEU A 206 5.24 -7.83 17.77
C LEU A 206 6.46 -8.07 16.85
N GLU A 207 7.68 -7.78 17.29
CA GLU A 207 8.92 -8.06 16.55
C GLU A 207 9.06 -9.56 16.27
N LYS A 208 8.75 -10.40 17.27
CA LYS A 208 8.71 -11.85 17.11
C LYS A 208 7.65 -12.27 16.08
N LYS A 209 6.43 -11.76 16.14
CA LYS A 209 5.37 -12.05 15.15
C LYS A 209 5.75 -11.58 13.74
N LEU A 210 6.43 -10.45 13.61
CA LEU A 210 6.97 -9.95 12.36
C LEU A 210 8.05 -10.90 11.81
N SER A 211 8.95 -11.37 12.69
CA SER A 211 9.98 -12.36 12.35
C SER A 211 9.38 -13.70 11.91
N ASP A 212 8.41 -14.24 12.67
CA ASP A 212 7.66 -15.45 12.32
C ASP A 212 6.97 -15.28 10.94
N SER A 213 6.26 -14.16 10.74
CA SER A 213 5.63 -13.79 9.46
C SER A 213 6.63 -13.71 8.30
N LYS A 214 7.82 -13.14 8.51
CA LYS A 214 8.89 -13.06 7.51
C LYS A 214 9.36 -14.46 7.08
N THR A 215 9.44 -15.44 7.98
CA THR A 215 9.77 -16.83 7.60
C THR A 215 8.67 -17.48 6.76
N VAL A 216 7.40 -17.18 7.04
CA VAL A 216 6.26 -17.65 6.22
C VAL A 216 6.27 -17.01 4.83
N ILE A 217 6.64 -15.74 4.72
CA ILE A 217 6.78 -15.04 3.43
C ILE A 217 7.91 -15.65 2.57
N GLU A 218 9.07 -15.96 3.16
CA GLU A 218 10.16 -16.65 2.45
C GLU A 218 9.76 -18.08 1.99
N ASP A 219 9.07 -18.85 2.83
CA ASP A 219 8.52 -20.18 2.45
C ASP A 219 7.47 -20.10 1.33
N LEU A 220 6.56 -19.11 1.39
CA LEU A 220 5.58 -18.86 0.32
C LEU A 220 6.26 -18.42 -0.99
N LYS A 221 7.32 -17.61 -0.92
CA LYS A 221 8.11 -17.17 -2.08
C LYS A 221 8.87 -18.34 -2.73
N LEU A 222 9.45 -19.24 -1.93
CA LEU A 222 10.07 -20.49 -2.42
C LEU A 222 9.04 -21.41 -3.08
N LYS A 223 7.84 -21.55 -2.49
CA LYS A 223 6.73 -22.31 -3.09
C LYS A 223 6.23 -21.68 -4.39
N LEU A 224 6.14 -20.36 -4.46
CA LEU A 224 5.73 -19.64 -5.65
C LEU A 224 6.70 -19.88 -6.83
N HIS A 225 8.01 -19.71 -6.62
CA HIS A 225 9.01 -20.04 -7.65
C HIS A 225 9.02 -21.53 -8.05
N HIS A 226 8.74 -22.45 -7.11
CA HIS A 226 8.60 -23.87 -7.44
C HIS A 226 7.38 -24.12 -8.34
N GLN A 227 6.24 -23.51 -8.02
CA GLN A 227 5.00 -23.63 -8.80
C GLN A 227 5.11 -22.94 -10.17
N GLU A 228 5.74 -21.77 -10.24
CA GLU A 228 6.09 -21.06 -11.49
C GLU A 228 6.94 -21.95 -12.42
N LYS A 229 7.90 -22.69 -11.85
CA LYS A 229 8.70 -23.67 -12.60
C LYS A 229 7.92 -24.93 -13.00
N GLU A 230 6.98 -25.43 -12.19
CA GLU A 230 6.03 -26.48 -12.63
C GLU A 230 5.14 -25.98 -13.79
N ILE A 231 4.68 -24.71 -13.74
CA ILE A 231 3.86 -24.10 -14.80
C ILE A 231 4.66 -23.99 -16.10
N TYR A 232 5.91 -23.50 -16.07
CA TYR A 232 6.78 -23.40 -17.25
C TYR A 232 6.96 -24.75 -17.97
N PHE A 233 7.26 -25.83 -17.23
CA PHE A 233 7.36 -27.17 -17.82
C PHE A 233 6.01 -27.71 -18.33
N LEU A 234 4.90 -27.32 -17.70
CA LEU A 234 3.56 -27.70 -18.16
C LEU A 234 3.18 -26.96 -19.44
N GLU A 235 3.61 -25.71 -19.61
CA GLU A 235 3.40 -24.89 -20.80
C GLU A 235 4.19 -25.43 -22.00
N GLU A 236 5.50 -25.72 -21.84
CA GLU A 236 6.33 -26.39 -22.86
C GLU A 236 5.73 -27.76 -23.27
N SER A 237 5.23 -28.53 -22.30
CA SER A 237 4.55 -29.80 -22.53
C SER A 237 3.21 -29.62 -23.26
N ALA A 238 2.45 -28.56 -22.95
CA ALA A 238 1.19 -28.24 -23.61
C ALA A 238 1.39 -27.77 -25.05
N GLU A 239 2.40 -26.94 -25.33
CA GLU A 239 2.75 -26.49 -26.67
C GLU A 239 3.20 -27.69 -27.53
N THR A 240 4.12 -28.52 -27.03
CA THR A 240 4.61 -29.70 -27.76
C THR A 240 3.57 -30.82 -27.93
N VAL A 241 2.53 -30.87 -27.10
CA VAL A 241 1.34 -31.71 -27.33
C VAL A 241 0.40 -31.08 -28.37
N SER A 242 0.18 -29.77 -28.31
CA SER A 242 -0.71 -29.04 -29.23
C SER A 242 -0.19 -29.04 -30.66
N GLY A 243 1.12 -28.82 -30.86
CA GLY A 243 1.76 -28.91 -32.18
C GLY A 243 1.58 -30.29 -32.82
N ARG A 244 1.86 -31.36 -32.06
CA ARG A 244 1.66 -32.75 -32.52
C ARG A 244 0.19 -33.10 -32.75
N MET A 245 -0.74 -32.48 -32.02
CA MET A 245 -2.18 -32.64 -32.26
C MET A 245 -2.58 -32.02 -33.59
N PHE A 246 -2.11 -30.79 -33.88
CA PHE A 246 -2.35 -30.11 -35.15
C PHE A 246 -1.72 -30.84 -36.36
N GLU A 247 -0.50 -31.37 -36.20
CA GLU A 247 0.14 -32.23 -37.20
C GLU A 247 -0.70 -33.49 -37.48
N ALA A 248 -1.20 -34.15 -36.44
CA ALA A 248 -2.03 -35.35 -36.56
C ALA A 248 -3.42 -35.05 -37.17
N GLU A 249 -4.02 -33.90 -36.86
CA GLU A 249 -5.29 -33.45 -37.44
C GLU A 249 -5.13 -33.13 -38.93
N ASN A 250 -4.08 -32.39 -39.31
CA ASN A 250 -3.73 -32.12 -40.71
C ASN A 250 -3.45 -33.41 -41.50
N ALA A 251 -2.73 -34.37 -40.90
CA ALA A 251 -2.54 -35.69 -41.50
C ALA A 251 -3.86 -36.48 -41.64
N SER A 252 -4.77 -36.36 -40.66
CA SER A 252 -6.09 -36.97 -40.70
C SER A 252 -6.97 -36.39 -41.82
N GLU A 253 -6.99 -35.07 -41.99
CA GLU A 253 -7.76 -34.41 -43.07
C GLU A 253 -7.19 -34.77 -44.47
N LEU A 254 -5.87 -34.89 -44.61
CA LEU A 254 -5.23 -35.35 -45.85
C LEU A 254 -5.59 -36.82 -46.17
N LEU A 255 -5.62 -37.68 -45.14
CA LEU A 255 -6.11 -39.06 -45.27
C LEU A 255 -7.61 -39.14 -45.57
N PHE A 256 -8.42 -38.24 -44.99
CA PHE A 256 -9.85 -38.14 -45.29
C PHE A 256 -10.10 -37.69 -46.73
N GLY A 257 -9.38 -36.67 -47.21
CA GLY A 257 -9.44 -36.20 -48.60
C GLY A 257 -9.06 -37.28 -49.61
N THR A 258 -7.97 -38.02 -49.36
CA THR A 258 -7.54 -39.14 -50.22
C THR A 258 -8.49 -40.34 -50.16
N SER A 259 -9.06 -40.64 -48.99
CA SER A 259 -10.11 -41.67 -48.82
C SER A 259 -11.39 -41.32 -49.58
N LYS A 260 -11.83 -40.06 -49.49
CA LYS A 260 -12.99 -39.52 -50.23
C LYS A 260 -12.80 -39.60 -51.74
N GLU A 261 -11.61 -39.27 -52.24
CA GLU A 261 -11.28 -39.41 -53.66
C GLU A 261 -11.20 -40.89 -54.09
N LEU A 262 -10.65 -41.78 -53.25
CA LEU A 262 -10.65 -43.21 -53.52
C LEU A 262 -12.10 -43.76 -53.61
N ALA A 263 -13.00 -43.32 -52.74
CA ALA A 263 -14.42 -43.67 -52.78
C ALA A 263 -15.12 -43.16 -54.05
N ASN A 264 -14.86 -41.92 -54.48
CA ASN A 264 -15.36 -41.38 -55.76
C ASN A 264 -14.93 -42.26 -56.95
N ARG A 265 -13.65 -42.66 -56.98
CA ARG A 265 -13.09 -43.51 -58.02
C ARG A 265 -13.66 -44.93 -57.99
N LEU A 266 -13.90 -45.48 -56.80
CA LEU A 266 -14.53 -46.80 -56.62
C LEU A 266 -16.00 -46.80 -57.11
N ASN A 267 -16.80 -45.80 -56.73
CA ASN A 267 -18.16 -45.63 -57.22
C ASN A 267 -18.20 -45.49 -58.77
N THR A 268 -17.22 -44.79 -59.34
CA THR A 268 -17.06 -44.66 -60.79
C THR A 268 -16.71 -46.00 -61.47
N MET A 269 -15.84 -46.80 -60.86
CA MET A 269 -15.54 -48.16 -61.32
C MET A 269 -16.75 -49.10 -61.21
N GLU A 270 -17.54 -49.02 -60.13
CA GLU A 270 -18.75 -49.84 -59.96
C GLU A 270 -19.81 -49.51 -61.03
N PHE A 271 -19.98 -48.23 -61.38
CA PHE A 271 -20.80 -47.82 -62.51
C PHE A 271 -20.29 -48.40 -63.85
N HIS A 272 -18.98 -48.31 -64.12
CA HIS A 272 -18.39 -48.89 -65.33
C HIS A 272 -18.51 -50.42 -65.39
N LEU A 273 -18.35 -51.11 -64.27
CA LEU A 273 -18.45 -52.58 -64.19
C LEU A 273 -19.90 -53.04 -64.36
N SER A 274 -20.85 -52.31 -63.79
CA SER A 274 -22.29 -52.49 -64.06
C SER A 274 -22.62 -52.29 -65.54
N ALA A 275 -22.07 -51.25 -66.18
CA ALA A 275 -22.25 -50.99 -67.61
C ALA A 275 -21.57 -52.04 -68.52
N GLN A 276 -20.45 -52.62 -68.10
CA GLN A 276 -19.86 -53.78 -68.77
C GLN A 276 -20.75 -55.02 -68.65
N LYS A 277 -21.29 -55.31 -67.45
CA LYS A 277 -22.17 -56.46 -67.23
C LYS A 277 -23.40 -56.44 -68.13
N PHE A 278 -24.09 -55.30 -68.26
CA PHE A 278 -25.22 -55.17 -69.20
C PHE A 278 -24.82 -55.43 -70.66
N ARG A 279 -23.57 -55.14 -71.06
CA ARG A 279 -23.04 -55.44 -72.39
C ARG A 279 -22.62 -56.90 -72.54
N GLU A 280 -22.15 -57.54 -71.48
CA GLU A 280 -21.86 -58.98 -71.44
C GLU A 280 -23.15 -59.80 -71.55
N ASP A 281 -24.19 -59.45 -70.79
CA ASP A 281 -25.52 -60.09 -70.85
C ASP A 281 -26.15 -59.95 -72.25
N ASP A 282 -26.03 -58.79 -72.89
CA ASP A 282 -26.42 -58.56 -74.30
C ASP A 282 -25.66 -59.48 -75.28
N LEU A 283 -24.32 -59.56 -75.17
CA LEU A 283 -23.49 -60.43 -76.00
C LEU A 283 -23.78 -61.91 -75.78
N LYS A 284 -24.04 -62.32 -74.53
CA LYS A 284 -24.41 -63.69 -74.17
C LYS A 284 -25.76 -64.08 -74.80
N SER A 285 -26.77 -63.21 -74.73
CA SER A 285 -28.07 -63.45 -75.37
C SER A 285 -27.94 -63.64 -76.90
N LYS A 286 -27.01 -62.90 -77.54
CA LYS A 286 -26.70 -63.03 -78.97
C LYS A 286 -25.97 -64.32 -79.30
N LEU A 287 -25.10 -64.81 -78.41
CA LEU A 287 -24.42 -66.10 -78.53
C LEU A 287 -25.39 -67.27 -78.40
N GLU A 288 -26.31 -67.24 -77.43
CA GLU A 288 -27.35 -68.28 -77.28
C GLU A 288 -28.30 -68.29 -78.51
N GLN A 289 -28.59 -67.11 -79.08
CA GLN A 289 -29.33 -66.98 -80.36
C GLN A 289 -28.52 -67.37 -81.60
N SER A 290 -27.20 -67.59 -81.52
CA SER A 290 -26.40 -68.12 -82.64
C SER A 290 -26.22 -69.64 -82.53
N LEU A 291 -26.02 -70.16 -81.32
CA LEU A 291 -25.96 -71.60 -81.02
C LEU A 291 -27.25 -72.32 -81.46
N THR A 292 -28.42 -71.74 -81.15
CA THR A 292 -29.73 -72.27 -81.55
C THR A 292 -30.00 -72.23 -83.06
N LYS A 293 -29.22 -71.47 -83.85
CA LYS A 293 -29.27 -71.50 -85.32
C LYS A 293 -28.35 -72.59 -85.89
N LEU A 294 -27.21 -72.86 -85.25
CA LEU A 294 -26.29 -73.94 -85.62
C LEU A 294 -26.92 -75.32 -85.41
N SER A 295 -27.64 -75.53 -84.30
CA SER A 295 -28.34 -76.81 -84.04
C SER A 295 -29.43 -77.16 -85.07
N VAL A 296 -29.89 -76.20 -85.87
CA VAL A 296 -30.82 -76.44 -87.00
C VAL A 296 -30.08 -76.91 -88.25
N LEU A 297 -28.78 -76.60 -88.38
CA LEU A 297 -27.95 -76.94 -89.54
C LEU A 297 -27.29 -78.33 -89.41
N GLU A 298 -27.09 -78.82 -88.19
CA GLU A 298 -26.38 -80.05 -87.87
C GLU A 298 -27.17 -81.35 -88.20
N ASN A 299 -28.46 -81.23 -88.51
CA ASN A 299 -29.39 -82.36 -88.66
C ASN A 299 -29.57 -82.87 -90.12
N SER A 300 -28.47 -83.14 -90.85
CA SER A 300 -28.53 -83.84 -92.16
C SER A 300 -27.17 -84.38 -92.66
N PRO A 301 -26.85 -85.66 -92.40
CA PRO A 301 -26.08 -86.44 -93.37
C PRO A 301 -26.54 -87.91 -93.55
N ASP A 302 -26.47 -88.37 -94.80
CA ASP A 302 -26.59 -89.76 -95.28
C ASP A 302 -25.90 -89.75 -96.67
N LYS A 303 -25.14 -90.74 -97.18
CA LYS A 303 -24.87 -92.12 -96.72
C LYS A 303 -23.68 -92.72 -97.52
N MET A 304 -23.29 -93.95 -97.17
CA MET A 304 -22.76 -95.02 -98.07
C MET A 304 -21.23 -95.24 -98.20
N GLU A 305 -20.83 -96.51 -97.97
CA GLU A 305 -19.52 -97.15 -98.16
C GLU A 305 -19.73 -98.56 -98.79
N GLN A 306 -18.70 -99.41 -98.84
CA GLN A 306 -18.66 -100.84 -99.26
C GLN A 306 -18.50 -101.08 -100.80
N GLU A 307 -17.93 -102.19 -101.31
CA GLU A 307 -17.34 -103.42 -100.71
C GLU A 307 -16.30 -104.09 -101.66
N SER A 308 -15.73 -105.27 -101.31
CA SER A 308 -14.71 -106.01 -102.09
C SER A 308 -14.93 -107.54 -102.12
N ASN A 309 -14.68 -108.24 -103.24
CA ASN A 309 -14.74 -109.72 -103.44
C ASN A 309 -14.08 -110.14 -104.82
N LYS A 310 -13.69 -111.39 -105.18
CA LYS A 310 -13.20 -112.61 -104.45
C LYS A 310 -12.91 -113.83 -105.39
N VAL A 311 -11.64 -114.26 -105.50
CA VAL A 311 -11.09 -115.67 -105.65
C VAL A 311 -11.49 -116.61 -106.83
N GLY A 312 -10.47 -117.31 -107.39
CA GLY A 312 -10.55 -118.69 -107.94
C GLY A 312 -9.92 -118.89 -109.35
N SER A 313 -9.36 -120.05 -109.75
CA SER A 313 -8.91 -121.28 -109.03
C SER A 313 -8.07 -122.18 -109.98
N ASP A 314 -7.05 -122.87 -109.48
CA ASP A 314 -5.96 -123.51 -110.25
C ASP A 314 -6.25 -124.96 -110.75
N SER A 315 -5.53 -125.44 -111.80
CA SER A 315 -5.00 -126.83 -111.99
C SER A 315 -4.58 -127.22 -113.45
N ILE A 316 -3.70 -126.47 -114.11
CA ILE A 316 -2.77 -127.01 -115.15
C ILE A 316 -1.57 -127.66 -114.44
N SER A 317 -1.86 -128.70 -113.65
CA SER A 317 -1.19 -129.22 -112.43
C SER A 317 0.34 -129.42 -112.34
N LEU A 318 1.14 -129.08 -113.37
CA LEU A 318 2.60 -129.00 -113.31
C LEU A 318 3.15 -127.67 -113.85
N GLN A 319 2.51 -127.06 -114.86
CA GLN A 319 2.71 -125.64 -115.18
C GLN A 319 2.30 -124.82 -113.96
N ASP A 320 1.09 -125.07 -113.44
CA ASP A 320 0.58 -124.50 -112.20
C ASP A 320 1.45 -124.87 -110.99
N ARG A 321 2.32 -125.89 -111.02
CA ARG A 321 3.17 -126.19 -109.86
C ARG A 321 4.50 -125.44 -109.88
N ILE A 322 4.96 -125.02 -111.06
CA ILE A 322 6.03 -124.03 -111.18
C ILE A 322 5.45 -122.63 -110.99
N GLN A 323 4.31 -122.34 -111.62
CA GLN A 323 3.62 -121.06 -111.48
C GLN A 323 3.03 -120.86 -110.08
N GLU A 324 2.65 -121.90 -109.33
CA GLU A 324 2.33 -121.83 -107.88
C GLU A 324 3.59 -121.67 -107.03
N LEU A 325 4.75 -122.18 -107.45
CA LEU A 325 6.01 -121.91 -106.74
C LEU A 325 6.57 -120.52 -107.07
N GLU A 326 6.35 -119.98 -108.26
CA GLU A 326 6.67 -118.59 -108.63
C GLU A 326 5.63 -117.61 -108.08
N LYS A 327 4.36 -118.01 -107.97
CA LYS A 327 3.29 -117.30 -107.25
C LYS A 327 3.54 -117.33 -105.76
N GLN A 328 3.88 -118.47 -105.15
CA GLN A 328 4.30 -118.54 -103.74
C GLN A 328 5.65 -117.86 -103.50
N LEU A 329 6.58 -117.81 -104.46
CA LEU A 329 7.81 -117.02 -104.33
C LEU A 329 7.51 -115.52 -104.44
N SER A 330 6.65 -115.11 -105.39
CA SER A 330 6.22 -113.73 -105.58
C SER A 330 5.32 -113.25 -104.43
N GLU A 331 4.46 -114.12 -103.91
CA GLU A 331 3.54 -113.86 -102.80
C GLU A 331 4.26 -113.95 -101.46
N SER A 332 5.22 -114.86 -101.28
CA SER A 332 6.15 -114.82 -100.14
C SER A 332 7.09 -113.60 -100.23
N ASN A 333 7.50 -113.18 -101.44
CA ASN A 333 8.27 -111.95 -101.62
C ASN A 333 7.40 -110.71 -101.40
N SER A 334 6.12 -110.69 -101.79
CA SER A 334 5.16 -109.61 -101.48
C SER A 334 4.76 -109.61 -100.02
N GLN A 335 4.66 -110.77 -99.37
CA GLN A 335 4.47 -110.89 -97.92
C GLN A 335 5.72 -110.40 -97.20
N LEU A 336 6.93 -110.78 -97.63
CA LEU A 336 8.19 -110.28 -97.12
C LEU A 336 8.34 -108.77 -97.34
N GLN A 337 7.96 -108.25 -98.51
CA GLN A 337 7.93 -106.83 -98.84
C GLN A 337 6.96 -106.10 -97.90
N SER A 338 5.72 -106.58 -97.75
CA SER A 338 4.72 -106.00 -96.84
C SER A 338 5.09 -106.16 -95.35
N ALA A 339 5.87 -107.18 -95.01
CA ALA A 339 6.40 -107.41 -93.66
C ALA A 339 7.64 -106.55 -93.40
N MET A 340 8.42 -106.21 -94.43
CA MET A 340 9.49 -105.21 -94.36
C MET A 340 8.90 -103.81 -94.26
N GLU A 341 7.90 -103.47 -95.07
CA GLU A 341 7.16 -102.21 -94.99
C GLU A 341 6.46 -102.07 -93.62
N SER A 342 5.81 -103.14 -93.13
CA SER A 342 5.21 -103.18 -91.79
C SER A 342 6.25 -103.10 -90.66
N ALA A 343 7.41 -103.74 -90.82
CA ALA A 343 8.51 -103.64 -89.87
C ALA A 343 9.13 -102.24 -89.87
N GLU A 344 9.32 -101.64 -91.04
CA GLU A 344 9.86 -100.29 -91.23
C GLU A 344 8.90 -99.24 -90.66
N THR A 345 7.60 -99.32 -90.94
CA THR A 345 6.60 -98.46 -90.27
C THR A 345 6.56 -98.70 -88.76
N SER A 346 6.65 -99.95 -88.28
CA SER A 346 6.72 -100.21 -86.83
C SER A 346 8.01 -99.69 -86.19
N GLN A 347 9.10 -99.60 -86.96
CA GLN A 347 10.38 -99.07 -86.52
C GLN A 347 10.36 -97.54 -86.50
N GLU A 348 9.70 -96.90 -87.47
CA GLU A 348 9.39 -95.46 -87.46
C GLU A 348 8.46 -95.09 -86.31
N GLU A 349 7.39 -95.85 -86.07
CA GLU A 349 6.50 -95.70 -84.90
C GLU A 349 7.27 -95.87 -83.59
N GLN A 350 8.13 -96.90 -83.47
CA GLN A 350 8.97 -97.10 -82.28
C GLN A 350 9.95 -95.94 -82.07
N ASN A 351 10.53 -95.40 -83.14
CA ASN A 351 11.42 -94.23 -83.07
C ASN A 351 10.66 -92.95 -82.70
N ALA A 352 9.44 -92.77 -83.21
CA ALA A 352 8.56 -91.67 -82.84
C ALA A 352 8.18 -91.76 -81.35
N LEU A 353 7.74 -92.92 -80.87
CA LEU A 353 7.45 -93.17 -79.45
C LEU A 353 8.69 -92.98 -78.56
N HIS A 354 9.89 -93.32 -79.03
CA HIS A 354 11.13 -93.03 -78.30
C HIS A 354 11.45 -91.53 -78.22
N SER A 355 11.11 -90.77 -79.27
CA SER A 355 11.21 -89.31 -79.29
C SER A 355 10.19 -88.66 -78.34
N GLU A 356 8.94 -89.14 -78.36
CA GLU A 356 7.89 -88.70 -77.43
C GLU A 356 8.27 -89.02 -75.97
N LEU A 357 8.75 -90.22 -75.67
CA LEU A 357 9.28 -90.57 -74.35
C LEU A 357 10.43 -89.65 -73.92
N SER A 358 11.36 -89.31 -74.83
CA SER A 358 12.45 -88.38 -74.55
C SER A 358 11.94 -86.96 -74.25
N THR A 359 10.97 -86.44 -75.01
CA THR A 359 10.36 -85.13 -74.70
C THR A 359 9.57 -85.17 -73.39
N LEU A 360 8.84 -86.24 -73.12
CA LEU A 360 8.11 -86.45 -71.86
C LEU A 360 9.06 -86.52 -70.65
N GLU A 361 10.16 -87.27 -70.74
CA GLU A 361 11.17 -87.34 -69.67
C GLU A 361 11.79 -85.96 -69.38
N ASN A 362 12.08 -85.17 -70.43
CA ASN A 362 12.56 -83.80 -70.26
C ASN A 362 11.50 -82.88 -69.62
N THR A 363 10.21 -83.02 -69.94
CA THR A 363 9.15 -82.24 -69.26
C THR A 363 8.96 -82.67 -67.80
N ILE A 364 9.04 -83.97 -67.49
CA ILE A 364 9.01 -84.50 -66.11
C ILE A 364 10.18 -83.96 -65.30
N LYS A 365 11.39 -83.90 -65.87
CA LYS A 365 12.57 -83.32 -65.23
C LYS A 365 12.37 -81.83 -64.92
N ASN A 366 11.92 -81.05 -65.90
CA ASN A 366 11.64 -79.62 -65.71
C ASN A 366 10.54 -79.41 -64.64
N LEU A 367 9.45 -80.19 -64.68
CA LEU A 367 8.40 -80.16 -63.65
C LEU A 367 8.94 -80.49 -62.25
N LYS A 368 9.85 -81.45 -62.12
CA LYS A 368 10.48 -81.80 -60.84
C LYS A 368 11.35 -80.67 -60.30
N ASP A 369 12.13 -80.02 -61.16
CA ASP A 369 12.93 -78.85 -60.79
C ASP A 369 12.02 -77.66 -60.43
N ASP A 370 10.87 -77.50 -61.09
CA ASP A 370 9.87 -76.47 -60.81
C ASP A 370 9.14 -76.68 -59.48
N VAL A 371 8.73 -77.92 -59.18
CA VAL A 371 8.19 -78.33 -57.88
C VAL A 371 9.21 -78.05 -56.77
N SER A 372 10.48 -78.41 -56.98
CA SER A 372 11.55 -78.15 -56.00
C SER A 372 11.73 -76.64 -55.74
N ARG A 373 11.62 -75.80 -56.78
CA ARG A 373 11.65 -74.33 -56.64
C ARG A 373 10.34 -73.75 -56.06
N ALA A 374 9.23 -74.47 -56.10
CA ALA A 374 7.99 -74.08 -55.43
C ALA A 374 8.02 -74.42 -53.93
N GLU A 375 8.49 -75.61 -53.58
CA GLU A 375 8.65 -76.08 -52.21
C GLU A 375 9.59 -75.17 -51.40
N CYS A 376 10.78 -74.85 -51.94
CA CYS A 376 11.70 -73.90 -51.32
C CYS A 376 11.10 -72.50 -51.12
N ARG A 377 10.13 -72.08 -51.94
CA ARG A 377 9.40 -70.81 -51.74
C ARG A 377 8.33 -70.93 -50.66
N ALA A 378 7.61 -72.06 -50.60
CA ALA A 378 6.62 -72.33 -49.57
C ALA A 378 7.27 -72.36 -48.17
N GLN A 379 8.37 -73.09 -48.00
CA GLN A 379 9.14 -73.12 -46.74
C GLN A 379 9.64 -71.72 -46.33
N ASN A 380 10.12 -70.90 -47.28
CA ASN A 380 10.51 -69.51 -47.00
C ASN A 380 9.32 -68.62 -46.60
N ALA A 381 8.13 -68.85 -47.16
CA ALA A 381 6.91 -68.14 -46.78
C ALA A 381 6.42 -68.56 -45.38
N GLU A 382 6.51 -69.84 -45.05
CA GLU A 382 6.19 -70.39 -43.72
C GLU A 382 7.10 -69.82 -42.63
N ILE A 383 8.42 -69.78 -42.86
CA ILE A 383 9.39 -69.15 -41.94
C ILE A 383 9.05 -67.67 -41.70
N ARG A 384 8.72 -66.92 -42.76
CA ARG A 384 8.29 -65.52 -42.64
C ARG A 384 6.95 -65.37 -41.90
N CYS A 385 6.04 -66.33 -42.05
CA CYS A 385 4.76 -66.34 -41.34
C CYS A 385 4.94 -66.61 -39.83
N MET A 386 5.87 -67.50 -39.46
CA MET A 386 6.27 -67.70 -38.06
C MET A 386 6.92 -66.43 -37.48
N GLN A 387 7.83 -65.78 -38.22
CA GLN A 387 8.46 -64.52 -37.80
C GLN A 387 7.44 -63.38 -37.60
N LEU A 388 6.48 -63.23 -38.52
CA LEU A 388 5.38 -62.26 -38.38
C LEU A 388 4.43 -62.59 -37.22
N THR A 389 4.21 -63.87 -36.94
CA THR A 389 3.40 -64.30 -35.78
C THR A 389 4.12 -63.95 -34.47
N GLN A 390 5.42 -64.22 -34.37
CA GLN A 390 6.23 -63.87 -33.20
C GLN A 390 6.25 -62.35 -32.96
N ALA A 391 6.51 -61.55 -33.99
CA ALA A 391 6.51 -60.08 -33.90
C ALA A 391 5.14 -59.52 -33.49
N ASN A 392 4.02 -60.12 -33.94
CA ASN A 392 2.68 -59.73 -33.48
C ASN A 392 2.45 -60.04 -31.99
N ILE A 393 2.98 -61.15 -31.47
CA ILE A 393 2.89 -61.50 -30.05
C ILE A 393 3.69 -60.50 -29.21
N GLU A 394 4.89 -60.14 -29.64
CA GLU A 394 5.76 -59.15 -28.99
C GLU A 394 5.12 -57.75 -28.97
N LEU A 395 4.69 -57.25 -30.12
CA LEU A 395 4.00 -55.94 -30.24
C LEU A 395 2.68 -55.89 -29.45
N ASN A 396 1.92 -56.98 -29.38
CA ASN A 396 0.72 -57.05 -28.55
C ASN A 396 1.06 -57.06 -27.05
N GLY A 397 2.19 -57.65 -26.67
CA GLY A 397 2.78 -57.55 -25.33
C GLY A 397 3.11 -56.11 -24.96
N GLU A 398 3.91 -55.42 -25.79
CA GLU A 398 4.24 -54.00 -25.61
C GLU A 398 2.99 -53.11 -25.55
N LEU A 399 2.02 -53.31 -26.44
CA LEU A 399 0.75 -52.59 -26.44
C LEU A 399 -0.02 -52.77 -25.13
N SER A 400 -0.02 -53.98 -24.56
CA SER A 400 -0.66 -54.26 -23.27
C SER A 400 0.05 -53.56 -22.10
N ALA A 401 1.39 -53.56 -22.09
CA ALA A 401 2.19 -52.90 -21.06
C ALA A 401 2.00 -51.37 -21.10
N LEU A 402 2.05 -50.78 -22.30
CA LEU A 402 1.79 -49.35 -22.52
C LEU A 402 0.35 -48.97 -22.12
N LYS A 403 -0.60 -49.89 -22.27
CA LYS A 403 -2.00 -49.67 -21.85
C LYS A 403 -2.15 -49.69 -20.32
N SER A 404 -1.47 -50.59 -19.60
CA SER A 404 -1.40 -50.51 -18.13
C SER A 404 -0.71 -49.24 -17.64
N GLU A 405 0.45 -48.89 -18.21
CA GLU A 405 1.19 -47.69 -17.82
C GLU A 405 0.37 -46.39 -18.03
N LYS A 406 -0.37 -46.30 -19.14
CA LYS A 406 -1.33 -45.21 -19.36
C LYS A 406 -2.47 -45.21 -18.35
N SER A 407 -2.99 -46.39 -17.97
CA SER A 407 -4.04 -46.50 -16.94
C SER A 407 -3.56 -46.00 -15.58
N ASP A 408 -2.35 -46.39 -15.16
CA ASP A 408 -1.77 -45.99 -13.89
C ASP A 408 -1.44 -44.49 -13.87
N LYS A 409 -0.91 -43.95 -14.98
CA LYS A 409 -0.70 -42.50 -15.14
C LYS A 409 -2.01 -41.70 -15.10
N VAL A 410 -3.07 -42.19 -15.75
CA VAL A 410 -4.40 -41.55 -15.67
C VAL A 410 -4.94 -41.56 -14.24
N TYR A 411 -4.83 -42.69 -13.53
CA TYR A 411 -5.25 -42.78 -12.12
C TYR A 411 -4.47 -41.82 -11.20
N LEU A 412 -3.14 -41.72 -11.37
CA LEU A 412 -2.30 -40.78 -10.61
C LEU A 412 -2.65 -39.32 -10.91
N LEU A 413 -2.93 -38.98 -12.17
CA LEU A 413 -3.38 -37.64 -12.56
C LEU A 413 -4.79 -37.32 -12.02
N GLU A 414 -5.72 -38.27 -12.08
CA GLU A 414 -7.06 -38.11 -11.50
C GLU A 414 -7.00 -37.93 -9.97
N LYS A 415 -6.06 -38.61 -9.29
CA LYS A 415 -5.78 -38.37 -7.87
C LYS A 415 -5.21 -36.96 -7.63
N ARG A 416 -4.15 -36.54 -8.34
CA ARG A 416 -3.54 -35.20 -8.17
C ARG A 416 -4.55 -34.08 -8.48
N LEU A 417 -5.45 -34.31 -9.44
CA LEU A 417 -6.55 -33.39 -9.77
C LEU A 417 -7.56 -33.26 -8.62
N LYS A 418 -8.01 -34.37 -8.03
CA LYS A 418 -8.93 -34.34 -6.88
C LYS A 418 -8.29 -33.69 -5.65
N GLU A 419 -7.02 -34.00 -5.39
CA GLU A 419 -6.23 -33.44 -4.29
C GLU A 419 -6.05 -31.91 -4.46
N SER A 420 -5.67 -31.46 -5.66
CA SER A 420 -5.61 -30.04 -6.02
C SER A 420 -6.97 -29.34 -5.91
N ASN A 421 -8.07 -29.98 -6.36
CA ASN A 421 -9.41 -29.42 -6.20
C ASN A 421 -9.80 -29.27 -4.72
N THR A 422 -9.44 -30.21 -3.85
CA THR A 422 -9.71 -30.05 -2.40
C THR A 422 -8.87 -28.94 -1.76
N GLN A 423 -7.64 -28.71 -2.23
CA GLN A 423 -6.82 -27.57 -1.80
C GLN A 423 -7.41 -26.24 -2.29
N LEU A 424 -7.94 -26.19 -3.52
CA LEU A 424 -8.61 -25.02 -4.07
C LEU A 424 -9.88 -24.65 -3.30
N GLU A 425 -10.74 -25.60 -2.94
CA GLU A 425 -11.92 -25.30 -2.11
C GLU A 425 -11.55 -24.84 -0.70
N HIS A 426 -10.47 -25.40 -0.11
CA HIS A 426 -9.95 -24.91 1.17
C HIS A 426 -9.39 -23.48 1.05
N ALA A 427 -8.69 -23.16 -0.05
CA ALA A 427 -8.18 -21.82 -0.31
C ALA A 427 -9.30 -20.79 -0.50
N LYS A 428 -10.38 -21.15 -1.22
CA LYS A 428 -11.59 -20.32 -1.32
C LYS A 428 -12.20 -20.04 0.05
N ALA A 429 -12.47 -21.09 0.84
CA ALA A 429 -13.05 -20.93 2.17
C ALA A 429 -12.19 -20.07 3.12
N ALA A 430 -10.86 -20.12 2.97
CA ALA A 430 -9.95 -19.24 3.69
C ALA A 430 -10.03 -17.77 3.21
N VAL A 431 -10.15 -17.53 1.90
CA VAL A 431 -10.36 -16.19 1.32
C VAL A 431 -11.71 -15.62 1.75
N ASP A 432 -12.79 -16.41 1.68
CA ASP A 432 -14.13 -16.00 2.12
C ASP A 432 -14.13 -15.57 3.59
N ALA A 433 -13.47 -16.35 4.47
CA ALA A 433 -13.31 -16.00 5.88
C ALA A 433 -12.49 -14.72 6.11
N ILE A 434 -11.47 -14.46 5.28
CA ILE A 434 -10.70 -13.19 5.32
C ILE A 434 -11.56 -12.01 4.86
N VAL A 435 -12.41 -12.19 3.84
CA VAL A 435 -13.36 -11.16 3.38
C VAL A 435 -14.41 -10.85 4.44
N GLU A 436 -14.93 -11.85 5.16
CA GLU A 436 -15.81 -11.63 6.32
C GLU A 436 -15.10 -10.87 7.46
N GLN A 437 -13.84 -11.21 7.77
CA GLN A 437 -13.03 -10.47 8.75
C GLN A 437 -12.78 -9.02 8.32
N GLN A 438 -12.49 -8.77 7.05
CA GLN A 438 -12.34 -7.42 6.50
C GLN A 438 -13.65 -6.63 6.57
N GLY A 439 -14.79 -7.29 6.34
CA GLY A 439 -16.12 -6.70 6.50
C GLY A 439 -16.42 -6.29 7.95
N MET A 440 -16.11 -7.16 8.92
CA MET A 440 -16.23 -6.83 10.35
C MET A 440 -15.33 -5.66 10.74
N LEU A 441 -14.05 -5.70 10.36
CA LEU A 441 -13.09 -4.63 10.66
C LEU A 441 -13.54 -3.28 10.09
N LYS A 442 -14.09 -3.28 8.86
CA LYS A 442 -14.65 -2.06 8.24
C LYS A 442 -15.88 -1.52 8.99
N SER A 443 -16.74 -2.40 9.51
CA SER A 443 -17.86 -1.98 10.37
C SER A 443 -17.34 -1.31 11.65
N THR A 444 -16.39 -1.94 12.35
CA THR A 444 -15.79 -1.40 13.58
C THR A 444 -15.08 -0.07 13.33
N MET A 445 -14.40 0.09 12.19
CA MET A 445 -13.80 1.35 11.78
C MET A 445 -14.84 2.46 11.61
N SER A 446 -15.99 2.18 10.99
CA SER A 446 -17.08 3.14 10.82
C SER A 446 -17.76 3.51 12.16
N ASP A 447 -17.90 2.56 13.08
CA ASP A 447 -18.35 2.84 14.46
C ASP A 447 -17.37 3.76 15.21
N MET A 448 -16.05 3.58 15.00
CA MET A 448 -15.02 4.45 15.56
C MET A 448 -15.00 5.85 14.93
N GLU A 449 -15.19 5.96 13.60
CA GLU A 449 -15.34 7.25 12.90
C GLU A 449 -16.51 8.06 13.48
N HIS A 450 -17.67 7.43 13.68
CA HIS A 450 -18.82 8.07 14.31
C HIS A 450 -18.54 8.49 15.77
N MET A 451 -17.78 7.72 16.53
CA MET A 451 -17.37 8.10 17.89
C MET A 451 -16.41 9.30 17.90
N ILE A 452 -15.45 9.32 16.97
CA ILE A 452 -14.50 10.44 16.79
C ILE A 452 -15.26 11.72 16.44
N GLU A 453 -16.29 11.66 15.59
CA GLU A 453 -17.05 12.84 15.19
C GLU A 453 -17.95 13.40 16.31
N ASP A 454 -18.57 12.53 17.12
CA ASP A 454 -19.26 12.96 18.36
C ASP A 454 -18.29 13.54 19.40
N LEU A 455 -17.07 13.00 19.51
CA LEU A 455 -16.02 13.55 20.38
C LEU A 455 -15.55 14.93 19.91
N LYS A 456 -15.25 15.14 18.61
CA LYS A 456 -14.97 16.47 18.05
C LYS A 456 -16.13 17.44 18.34
N GLY A 457 -17.35 17.00 18.07
CA GLY A 457 -18.58 17.75 18.33
C GLY A 457 -18.84 18.05 19.81
N LYS A 458 -18.15 17.38 20.74
CA LYS A 458 -18.11 17.71 22.18
C LYS A 458 -16.96 18.68 22.50
N VAL A 459 -15.78 18.48 21.91
CA VAL A 459 -14.62 19.37 22.06
C VAL A 459 -14.97 20.80 21.65
N SER A 460 -15.52 21.02 20.45
CA SER A 460 -15.90 22.38 20.00
C SER A 460 -16.98 23.04 20.89
N LYS A 461 -17.83 22.25 21.57
CA LYS A 461 -18.82 22.73 22.56
C LYS A 461 -18.22 23.01 23.95
N ALA A 462 -17.07 22.41 24.25
CA ALA A 462 -16.28 22.72 25.44
C ALA A 462 -15.41 23.96 25.20
N GLU A 463 -14.74 24.03 24.05
CA GLU A 463 -13.91 25.15 23.57
C GLU A 463 -14.71 26.46 23.46
N THR A 464 -15.85 26.46 22.78
CA THR A 464 -16.73 27.65 22.71
C THR A 464 -17.27 28.07 24.08
N ARG A 465 -17.43 27.14 25.02
CA ARG A 465 -17.75 27.46 26.43
C ARG A 465 -16.53 28.04 27.18
N ALA A 466 -15.33 27.53 26.92
CA ALA A 466 -14.09 28.00 27.52
C ALA A 466 -13.79 29.44 27.09
N GLY A 467 -13.77 29.74 25.78
CA GLY A 467 -13.60 31.11 25.27
C GLY A 467 -14.70 32.08 25.76
N SER A 468 -15.94 31.58 25.96
CA SER A 468 -17.02 32.37 26.58
C SER A 468 -16.85 32.57 28.10
N ALA A 469 -16.07 31.74 28.79
CA ALA A 469 -15.70 31.94 30.19
C ALA A 469 -14.51 32.89 30.30
N GLU A 470 -13.48 32.69 29.48
CA GLU A 470 -12.32 33.56 29.33
C GLU A 470 -12.72 35.01 29.03
N SER A 471 -13.62 35.22 28.04
CA SER A 471 -14.19 36.54 27.70
C SER A 471 -14.97 37.21 28.86
N LYS A 472 -15.34 36.46 29.90
CA LYS A 472 -15.94 37.01 31.14
C LYS A 472 -14.88 37.25 32.22
N CYS A 473 -13.85 36.42 32.27
CA CYS A 473 -12.71 36.61 33.16
C CYS A 473 -11.88 37.83 32.79
N THR A 474 -11.69 38.14 31.50
CA THR A 474 -11.06 39.38 31.04
C THR A 474 -11.87 40.60 31.47
N LEU A 475 -13.15 40.66 31.09
CA LEU A 475 -14.06 41.76 31.49
C LEU A 475 -14.16 41.95 33.01
N LEU A 476 -14.14 40.86 33.78
CA LEU A 476 -14.12 40.92 35.26
C LEU A 476 -12.76 41.43 35.79
N THR A 477 -11.66 41.14 35.11
CA THR A 477 -10.33 41.66 35.45
C THR A 477 -10.24 43.16 35.14
N ASP A 478 -10.76 43.59 33.99
CA ASP A 478 -10.80 44.99 33.57
C ASP A 478 -11.64 45.83 34.57
N THR A 479 -12.86 45.40 34.87
CA THR A 479 -13.71 46.10 35.86
C THR A 479 -13.15 46.06 37.29
N ASN A 480 -12.37 45.03 37.66
CA ASN A 480 -11.66 44.98 38.93
C ASN A 480 -10.42 45.91 38.96
N LEU A 481 -9.81 46.18 37.80
CA LEU A 481 -8.76 47.20 37.64
C LEU A 481 -9.37 48.60 37.81
N GLU A 482 -10.47 48.91 37.10
CA GLU A 482 -11.21 50.18 37.23
C GLU A 482 -11.60 50.48 38.70
N LEU A 483 -12.21 49.50 39.38
CA LEU A 483 -12.56 49.61 40.80
C LEU A 483 -11.33 49.78 41.71
N SER A 484 -10.18 49.20 41.35
CA SER A 484 -8.94 49.37 42.09
C SER A 484 -8.36 50.78 41.93
N GLU A 485 -8.48 51.38 40.75
CA GLU A 485 -8.10 52.78 40.49
C GLU A 485 -9.03 53.75 41.23
N GLU A 486 -10.35 53.53 41.21
CA GLU A 486 -11.31 54.33 42.01
C GLU A 486 -10.98 54.25 43.51
N LEU A 487 -10.70 53.07 44.04
CA LEU A 487 -10.32 52.88 45.44
C LEU A 487 -8.99 53.56 45.79
N ALA A 488 -8.03 53.58 44.87
CA ALA A 488 -6.78 54.31 45.05
C ALA A 488 -7.00 55.84 45.06
N PHE A 489 -7.80 56.37 44.13
CA PHE A 489 -8.18 57.78 44.08
C PHE A 489 -8.93 58.22 45.34
N LEU A 490 -9.93 57.44 45.77
CA LEU A 490 -10.69 57.70 47.00
C LEU A 490 -9.80 57.66 48.24
N ARG A 491 -8.85 56.73 48.32
CA ARG A 491 -7.86 56.65 49.41
C ARG A 491 -6.98 57.91 49.46
N GLY A 492 -6.45 58.37 48.32
CA GLY A 492 -5.67 59.60 48.24
C GLY A 492 -6.47 60.85 48.64
N ARG A 493 -7.76 60.90 48.30
CA ARG A 493 -8.68 61.96 48.75
C ARG A 493 -8.89 61.94 50.26
N VAL A 494 -9.07 60.76 50.87
CA VAL A 494 -9.19 60.59 52.32
C VAL A 494 -7.89 61.01 53.03
N GLU A 495 -6.72 60.60 52.53
CA GLU A 495 -5.43 60.99 53.09
C GLU A 495 -5.22 62.52 53.05
N SER A 496 -5.62 63.18 51.96
CA SER A 496 -5.60 64.64 51.86
C SER A 496 -6.51 65.32 52.90
N LEU A 497 -7.74 64.81 53.09
CA LEU A 497 -8.66 65.30 54.12
C LEU A 497 -8.14 65.06 55.54
N GLU A 498 -7.50 63.92 55.80
CA GLU A 498 -6.82 63.69 57.08
C GLU A 498 -5.63 64.63 57.30
N ASN A 499 -4.82 64.91 56.27
CA ASN A 499 -3.72 65.86 56.36
C ASN A 499 -4.23 67.25 56.75
N LEU A 500 -5.28 67.74 56.08
CA LEU A 500 -5.96 69.00 56.40
C LEU A 500 -6.58 69.00 57.80
N LEU A 501 -7.22 67.90 58.23
CA LEU A 501 -7.77 67.76 59.58
C LEU A 501 -6.67 67.75 60.66
N ARG A 502 -5.54 67.09 60.39
CA ARG A 502 -4.37 67.07 61.28
C ARG A 502 -3.72 68.45 61.36
N GLU A 503 -3.67 69.22 60.27
CA GLU A 503 -3.22 70.62 60.28
C GLU A 503 -4.17 71.56 61.01
N ALA A 504 -5.48 71.51 60.72
CA ALA A 504 -6.50 72.29 61.41
C ALA A 504 -6.50 72.05 62.94
N ASN A 505 -6.26 70.80 63.37
CA ASN A 505 -6.09 70.48 64.78
C ASN A 505 -4.78 71.03 65.38
N ARG A 506 -3.65 70.99 64.66
CA ARG A 506 -2.41 71.66 65.09
C ARG A 506 -2.62 73.17 65.25
N ALA A 507 -3.29 73.81 64.29
CA ALA A 507 -3.64 75.23 64.35
C ALA A 507 -4.55 75.54 65.55
N LYS A 508 -5.64 74.79 65.74
CA LYS A 508 -6.55 74.90 66.90
C LYS A 508 -5.83 74.77 68.24
N VAL A 509 -4.90 73.81 68.37
CA VAL A 509 -4.08 73.64 69.58
C VAL A 509 -3.09 74.80 69.79
N SER A 510 -2.55 75.37 68.71
CA SER A 510 -1.70 76.57 68.78
C SER A 510 -2.49 77.80 69.24
N THR A 511 -3.65 78.05 68.64
CA THR A 511 -4.57 79.13 69.03
C THR A 511 -5.05 78.97 70.48
N ALA A 512 -5.36 77.75 70.92
CA ALA A 512 -5.73 77.49 72.32
C ALA A 512 -4.58 77.79 73.30
N LYS A 513 -3.32 77.54 72.92
CA LYS A 513 -2.14 77.92 73.73
C LYS A 513 -1.96 79.43 73.78
N ASP A 514 -2.08 80.14 72.66
CA ASP A 514 -1.99 81.60 72.61
C ASP A 514 -3.12 82.27 73.42
N ILE A 515 -4.36 81.79 73.30
CA ILE A 515 -5.48 82.21 74.16
C ILE A 515 -5.12 81.96 75.64
N GLY A 516 -4.61 80.79 76.00
CA GLY A 516 -4.17 80.51 77.38
C GLY A 516 -3.11 81.48 77.91
N ILE A 517 -2.15 81.87 77.08
CA ILE A 517 -1.13 82.88 77.41
C ILE A 517 -1.78 84.26 77.60
N ARG A 518 -2.64 84.70 76.67
CA ARG A 518 -3.36 85.98 76.75
C ARG A 518 -4.27 86.03 77.97
N THR A 519 -5.04 84.98 78.24
CA THR A 519 -5.91 84.87 79.42
C THR A 519 -5.11 84.97 80.72
N LYS A 520 -3.91 84.37 80.79
CA LYS A 520 -3.01 84.52 81.94
C LYS A 520 -2.54 85.97 82.13
N ILE A 521 -2.10 86.63 81.05
CA ILE A 521 -1.69 88.05 81.08
C ILE A 521 -2.86 88.96 81.52
N ILE A 522 -4.06 88.74 80.97
CA ILE A 522 -5.29 89.48 81.35
C ILE A 522 -5.61 89.23 82.83
N THR A 523 -5.51 87.99 83.32
CA THR A 523 -5.75 87.64 84.72
C THR A 523 -4.76 88.34 85.66
N ASP A 524 -3.49 88.42 85.28
CA ASP A 524 -2.46 89.11 86.05
C ASP A 524 -2.62 90.64 86.03
N LEU A 525 -3.11 91.21 84.92
CA LEU A 525 -3.51 92.63 84.83
C LEU A 525 -4.74 92.93 85.70
N VAL A 526 -5.78 92.09 85.66
CA VAL A 526 -6.98 92.22 86.49
C VAL A 526 -6.62 92.10 87.98
N ARG A 527 -5.71 91.20 88.36
CA ARG A 527 -5.23 91.10 89.75
C ARG A 527 -4.48 92.36 90.20
N LYS A 528 -3.62 92.93 89.35
CA LYS A 528 -2.95 94.23 89.63
C LYS A 528 -3.97 95.36 89.76
N LEU A 529 -4.96 95.42 88.87
CA LEU A 529 -6.03 96.43 88.90
C LEU A 529 -6.90 96.30 90.17
N ALA A 530 -7.18 95.08 90.63
CA ALA A 530 -7.89 94.83 91.88
C ALA A 530 -7.11 95.31 93.12
N LEU A 531 -5.81 95.03 93.18
CA LEU A 531 -4.93 95.52 94.26
C LEU A 531 -4.81 97.05 94.24
N GLU A 532 -4.71 97.68 93.07
CA GLU A 532 -4.72 99.14 92.95
C GLU A 532 -6.07 99.74 93.36
N ARG A 533 -7.20 99.10 93.00
CA ARG A 533 -8.54 99.49 93.45
C ARG A 533 -8.67 99.39 94.97
N GLU A 534 -8.13 98.34 95.59
CA GLU A 534 -8.09 98.19 97.04
C GLU A 534 -7.22 99.27 97.70
N ARG A 535 -6.01 99.52 97.18
CA ARG A 535 -5.11 100.60 97.62
C ARG A 535 -5.79 101.97 97.56
N LEU A 536 -6.49 102.25 96.47
CA LEU A 536 -7.26 103.49 96.28
C LEU A 536 -8.46 103.56 97.24
N HIS A 537 -9.22 102.48 97.45
CA HIS A 537 -10.28 102.43 98.45
C HIS A 537 -9.74 102.69 99.88
N LEU A 538 -8.56 102.15 100.23
CA LEU A 538 -7.92 102.40 101.52
C LEU A 538 -7.48 103.87 101.69
N GLN A 539 -6.94 104.49 100.63
CA GLN A 539 -6.59 105.91 100.60
C GLN A 539 -7.84 106.80 100.70
N ILE A 540 -8.91 106.48 99.96
CA ILE A 540 -10.21 107.16 100.03
C ILE A 540 -10.78 107.05 101.44
N ALA A 541 -10.88 105.85 102.03
CA ALA A 541 -11.39 105.67 103.39
C ALA A 541 -10.57 106.44 104.44
N THR A 542 -9.24 106.51 104.26
CA THR A 542 -8.36 107.32 105.12
C THR A 542 -8.62 108.83 104.94
N LEU A 543 -8.81 109.30 103.71
CA LEU A 543 -9.20 110.69 103.43
C LEU A 543 -10.59 111.01 103.97
N THR A 544 -11.58 110.14 103.80
CA THR A 544 -12.93 110.28 104.39
C THR A 544 -12.86 110.36 105.92
N LYS A 545 -12.02 109.54 106.57
CA LYS A 545 -11.79 109.61 108.02
C LYS A 545 -11.13 110.93 108.44
N LYS A 546 -10.12 111.41 107.70
CA LYS A 546 -9.50 112.72 107.92
C LYS A 546 -10.50 113.87 107.73
N ASN A 547 -11.31 113.83 106.67
CA ASN A 547 -12.34 114.83 106.39
C ASN A 547 -13.45 114.82 107.45
N LYS A 548 -13.82 113.64 107.98
CA LYS A 548 -14.74 113.54 109.13
C LYS A 548 -14.15 114.18 110.40
N ILE A 549 -12.85 114.01 110.64
CA ILE A 549 -12.14 114.67 111.75
C ILE A 549 -12.04 116.19 111.52
N LEU A 550 -11.78 116.66 110.30
CA LEU A 550 -11.81 118.10 109.98
C LEU A 550 -13.21 118.69 110.17
N ALA A 551 -14.26 118.02 109.69
CA ALA A 551 -15.65 118.44 109.88
C ALA A 551 -16.06 118.45 111.37
N GLN A 552 -15.54 117.52 112.16
CA GLN A 552 -15.73 117.52 113.62
C GLN A 552 -14.98 118.69 114.28
N LYS A 553 -13.72 118.96 113.93
CA LYS A 553 -12.97 120.13 114.42
C LYS A 553 -13.62 121.46 114.03
N TYR A 554 -14.23 121.54 112.84
CA TYR A 554 -15.03 122.69 112.42
C TYR A 554 -16.30 122.85 113.26
N LYS A 555 -16.92 121.73 113.69
CA LYS A 555 -18.08 121.73 114.61
C LYS A 555 -17.75 122.05 116.06
N GLU A 556 -16.51 121.84 116.49
CA GLU A 556 -16.05 122.20 117.84
C GLU A 556 -15.62 123.69 117.95
N HIS A 557 -15.49 124.40 116.82
CA HIS A 557 -15.14 125.83 116.75
C HIS A 557 -16.15 126.67 115.94
N VAL A 558 -17.43 126.66 116.35
CA VAL A 558 -18.35 127.84 116.40
C VAL A 558 -19.68 127.40 117.01
N ASN A 559 -20.31 128.26 117.80
CA ASN A 559 -21.58 127.99 118.49
C ASN A 559 -22.57 129.15 118.21
N VAL A 560 -23.89 128.88 118.21
CA VAL A 560 -25.00 129.78 117.78
C VAL A 560 -25.00 130.02 116.24
N SER A 561 -26.05 129.76 115.44
CA SER A 561 -27.52 129.92 115.65
C SER A 561 -28.45 128.98 114.83
N ALA A 562 -29.71 128.87 115.30
CA ALA A 562 -31.03 128.62 114.69
C ALA A 562 -31.28 127.93 113.30
N GLN A 563 -32.22 126.94 113.37
CA GLN A 563 -33.40 126.67 112.51
C GLN A 563 -33.34 126.13 111.06
N ALA A 564 -34.32 125.24 110.76
CA ALA A 564 -34.93 124.89 109.45
C ALA A 564 -34.04 124.17 108.39
N GLU A 565 -34.53 123.35 107.44
CA GLU A 565 -35.90 122.81 107.20
C GLU A 565 -35.86 121.41 106.48
N LYS A 566 -37.01 120.93 105.97
CA LYS A 566 -37.23 119.71 105.14
C LYS A 566 -37.62 120.14 103.70
N PRO A 567 -37.77 119.24 102.69
CA PRO A 567 -37.11 117.96 102.36
C PRO A 567 -36.75 117.87 100.82
N ALA A 568 -36.72 116.64 100.26
CA ALA A 568 -36.98 116.24 98.85
C ALA A 568 -35.88 116.32 97.75
N ASP A 569 -35.46 115.11 97.29
CA ASP A 569 -35.65 114.51 95.94
C ASP A 569 -35.13 115.17 94.61
N LEU A 570 -35.20 114.37 93.53
CA LEU A 570 -35.05 114.65 92.07
C LEU A 570 -33.65 114.65 91.41
N HIS A 571 -33.21 113.43 91.08
CA HIS A 571 -33.02 112.91 89.71
C HIS A 571 -32.99 113.89 88.50
N TYR A 572 -31.91 113.83 87.70
CA TYR A 572 -31.80 114.06 86.22
C TYR A 572 -30.45 113.42 85.76
N LYS A 573 -30.23 112.68 84.65
CA LYS A 573 -30.73 112.63 83.25
C LYS A 573 -30.37 113.91 82.43
N ASP A 574 -29.92 113.86 81.17
CA ASP A 574 -29.73 112.74 80.21
C ASP A 574 -28.67 113.13 79.13
N GLU A 575 -28.72 112.48 77.94
CA GLU A 575 -27.93 112.65 76.68
C GLU A 575 -26.77 111.65 76.50
N VAL A 576 -26.79 110.65 75.60
CA VAL A 576 -27.57 110.25 74.39
C VAL A 576 -27.10 110.80 73.04
N LYS A 577 -26.48 109.88 72.27
CA LYS A 577 -26.62 109.64 70.80
C LYS A 577 -26.18 108.18 70.58
N ALA A 578 -26.93 107.24 69.97
CA ALA A 578 -27.71 107.24 68.72
C ALA A 578 -26.80 107.35 67.48
N HIS A 579 -26.86 106.46 66.47
CA HIS A 579 -27.92 105.50 66.06
C HIS A 579 -27.42 104.07 65.67
N THR A 580 -28.39 103.16 65.53
CA THR A 580 -28.40 101.82 64.87
C THR A 580 -28.91 101.97 63.40
N PRO A 581 -29.51 100.99 62.67
CA PRO A 581 -29.61 99.52 62.78
C PRO A 581 -29.39 98.72 61.45
N ALA A 582 -29.40 97.38 61.53
CA ALA A 582 -30.08 96.38 60.67
C ALA A 582 -29.66 94.95 61.14
N GLU A 583 -30.47 93.90 61.38
CA GLU A 583 -31.74 93.38 60.80
C GLU A 583 -31.55 92.71 59.41
N ASP A 584 -32.00 91.46 59.14
CA ASP A 584 -32.71 90.46 59.98
C ASP A 584 -32.68 89.02 59.37
N VAL A 585 -33.24 88.02 60.09
CA VAL A 585 -33.88 86.76 59.57
C VAL A 585 -33.00 85.71 58.81
N SER A 586 -33.29 84.39 58.73
CA SER A 586 -33.83 83.35 59.66
C SER A 586 -33.54 81.94 59.08
N THR A 587 -33.81 80.87 59.83
CA THR A 587 -33.69 79.45 59.43
C THR A 587 -34.96 78.88 58.78
N SER A 588 -34.82 78.01 57.77
CA SER A 588 -35.71 76.85 57.52
C SER A 588 -35.07 75.82 56.58
N GLU A 589 -35.57 74.59 56.60
CA GLU A 589 -35.22 73.48 55.71
C GLU A 589 -36.27 73.32 54.59
N ASP A 590 -35.99 72.40 53.65
CA ASP A 590 -36.92 71.50 52.93
C ASP A 590 -37.11 71.64 51.38
N ASP A 591 -37.55 70.51 50.80
CA ASP A 591 -37.62 70.00 49.40
C ASP A 591 -37.70 70.90 48.13
N SER A 592 -36.94 70.46 47.09
CA SER A 592 -37.31 70.08 45.68
C SER A 592 -38.44 70.78 44.86
N PRO A 593 -38.49 70.70 43.50
CA PRO A 593 -37.47 70.49 42.44
C PRO A 593 -37.67 71.38 41.15
N LEU A 594 -36.96 71.09 40.03
CA LEU A 594 -37.08 71.66 38.63
C LEU A 594 -36.69 73.16 38.44
N ASP A 595 -36.26 73.67 37.26
CA ASP A 595 -35.63 73.12 36.03
C ASP A 595 -35.03 74.29 35.16
N ASP A 596 -34.60 73.98 33.93
CA ASP A 596 -34.40 74.83 32.73
C ASP A 596 -33.09 75.62 32.50
N THR A 597 -32.21 74.96 31.74
CA THR A 597 -31.44 75.47 30.58
C THR A 597 -30.34 76.53 30.73
N HIS A 598 -29.11 76.14 30.36
CA HIS A 598 -28.58 76.52 29.04
C HIS A 598 -27.56 75.50 28.49
N GLU A 599 -27.75 75.15 27.21
CA GLU A 599 -26.93 74.31 26.33
C GLU A 599 -25.46 74.78 26.20
N THR A 600 -24.46 73.99 25.77
CA THR A 600 -24.36 72.60 25.23
C THR A 600 -22.98 71.99 25.66
N VAL A 601 -22.37 70.88 25.18
CA VAL A 601 -22.39 70.16 23.88
C VAL A 601 -22.14 68.63 24.05
N ARG A 602 -23.06 67.83 23.49
CA ARG A 602 -22.93 66.44 22.97
C ARG A 602 -21.85 65.49 23.56
N THR A 603 -22.33 64.49 24.30
CA THR A 603 -22.01 63.08 24.02
C THR A 603 -23.25 62.40 23.43
N ILE A 604 -23.09 61.32 22.65
CA ILE A 604 -24.20 60.54 22.09
C ILE A 604 -24.24 59.19 22.79
N GLU A 605 -25.33 58.92 23.49
CA GLU A 605 -25.58 57.63 24.16
C GLU A 605 -26.23 56.64 23.17
N PRO A 606 -25.66 55.45 22.91
CA PRO A 606 -26.23 54.45 22.02
C PRO A 606 -27.21 53.50 22.75
N SER A 607 -28.21 54.06 23.44
CA SER A 607 -29.24 53.26 24.13
C SER A 607 -30.48 53.03 23.26
N LEU A 608 -31.18 51.92 23.48
CA LEU A 608 -32.48 51.56 22.88
C LEU A 608 -32.53 51.35 21.35
N LEU A 609 -31.57 50.62 20.77
CA LEU A 609 -31.82 49.91 19.50
C LEU A 609 -32.86 48.80 19.73
N ASN A 610 -34.14 49.10 19.48
CA ASN A 610 -35.28 48.29 19.91
C ASN A 610 -35.21 46.85 19.34
N TRP A 611 -35.09 45.85 20.22
CA TRP A 611 -34.78 44.45 19.88
C TRP A 611 -35.76 43.85 18.84
N LYS A 612 -36.99 44.36 18.78
CA LYS A 612 -37.98 44.01 17.75
C LYS A 612 -37.47 44.25 16.32
N TYR A 613 -36.74 45.34 16.05
CA TYR A 613 -36.19 45.60 14.73
C TYR A 613 -35.01 44.69 14.40
N ILE A 614 -34.17 44.34 15.38
CA ILE A 614 -33.10 43.34 15.21
C ILE A 614 -33.72 41.99 14.83
N PHE A 615 -34.76 41.57 15.55
CA PHE A 615 -35.47 40.30 15.30
C PHE A 615 -36.19 40.29 13.94
N VAL A 616 -36.79 41.41 13.52
CA VAL A 616 -37.39 41.57 12.17
C VAL A 616 -36.32 41.52 11.08
N SER A 617 -35.19 42.21 11.23
CA SER A 617 -34.08 42.12 10.27
C SER A 617 -33.52 40.70 10.16
N PHE A 618 -33.39 39.99 11.28
CA PHE A 618 -32.96 38.59 11.29
C PHE A 618 -33.97 37.68 10.59
N LEU A 619 -35.28 37.88 10.80
CA LEU A 619 -36.35 37.16 10.10
C LEU A 619 -36.35 37.43 8.59
N VAL A 620 -36.11 38.68 8.16
CA VAL A 620 -35.98 39.02 6.73
C VAL A 620 -34.77 38.35 6.10
N LEU A 621 -33.65 38.27 6.82
CA LEU A 621 -32.42 37.63 6.35
C LEU A 621 -32.57 36.10 6.30
N LEU A 622 -33.26 35.49 7.27
CA LEU A 622 -33.67 34.08 7.23
C LEU A 622 -34.62 33.77 6.07
N ALA A 623 -35.61 34.64 5.82
CA ALA A 623 -36.52 34.49 4.69
C ALA A 623 -35.78 34.61 3.34
N ALA A 624 -34.82 35.52 3.22
CA ALA A 624 -33.96 35.63 2.04
C ALA A 624 -33.09 34.38 1.84
N ALA A 625 -32.50 33.84 2.91
CA ALA A 625 -31.73 32.59 2.85
C ALA A 625 -32.60 31.39 2.44
N VAL A 626 -33.81 31.25 2.99
CA VAL A 626 -34.74 30.18 2.59
C VAL A 626 -35.18 30.33 1.13
N VAL A 627 -35.43 31.55 0.65
CA VAL A 627 -35.74 31.81 -0.77
C VAL A 627 -34.54 31.51 -1.68
N PHE A 628 -33.31 31.74 -1.22
CA PHE A 628 -32.10 31.38 -1.95
C PHE A 628 -31.95 29.85 -2.10
N MET A 629 -32.01 29.11 -0.99
CA MET A 629 -31.92 27.64 -0.99
C MET A 629 -33.02 27.01 -1.88
N LEU A 630 -34.27 27.50 -1.78
CA LEU A 630 -35.39 27.03 -2.61
C LEU A 630 -35.28 27.42 -4.09
N HIS A 631 -34.36 28.31 -4.46
CA HIS A 631 -34.02 28.63 -5.85
C HIS A 631 -32.83 27.77 -6.35
N GLU A 632 -32.00 27.25 -5.45
CA GLU A 632 -30.85 26.41 -5.76
C GLU A 632 -31.27 24.94 -6.01
N ASP A 633 -32.24 24.43 -5.23
CA ASP A 633 -32.98 23.18 -5.51
C ASP A 633 -33.89 23.26 -6.78
N GLY A 634 -33.89 24.41 -7.48
CA GLY A 634 -34.85 24.76 -8.53
C GLY A 634 -34.46 24.42 -9.97
N SER A 635 -33.32 23.78 -10.23
CA SER A 635 -32.83 23.49 -11.60
C SER A 635 -33.13 22.05 -12.05
N PRO A 636 -33.98 21.83 -13.08
CA PRO A 636 -34.30 20.49 -13.57
C PRO A 636 -33.33 19.97 -14.65
N ALA A 637 -32.92 18.70 -14.49
CA ALA A 637 -32.38 17.78 -15.51
C ALA A 637 -31.20 18.27 -16.38
#